data_AF-A0A1X7SIF8-F1
#
_entry.id   AF-A0A1X7SIF8-F1
#
_cell.length_a   1.000
_cell.length_b   1.000
_cell.length_c   1.000
_cell.angle_alpha   90.00
_cell.angle_beta   90.00
_cell.angle_gamma   90.00
#
_symmetry.space_group_name_H-M   'P 1'
#
loop_
_entity.id
_entity.type
_entity.pdbx_description
1 polymer ?
#
loop_
_entity_poly.entity_id
_entity_poly.type
_entity_poly.pdbx_seq_one_letter_code
_entity_poly.pdbx_strand_id
1 'polypeptide(L)'
;MRSAPEADIVIIHNALSNDIVKKLLVACPSCHFKHEDTVNTRIAHDQRLYLLYNYLLDNPDVGYIVTTDIRDVAFYADPFKVMKEIGDYVYTGYDIPFYSSSVNDLPWLGNMLTKCFPNLKDVEKNEILNLYGTFNSGTLGGSRHTLLSLLSRMILYLDTASLDGVCDMVTANVVLHLQQYDHVYPGYPFSGSFFIGIAGQQGATIWHKRGQNIKL
;
A
#
# COMPACT_ATOMS: atom_id res chain seq x y z
N MET A 1 8.74 21.08 -17.84
CA MET A 1 8.36 20.05 -16.86
C MET A 1 7.62 20.76 -15.74
N ARG A 2 6.35 20.43 -15.49
CA ARG A 2 5.65 20.97 -14.31
C ARG A 2 6.31 20.33 -13.09
N SER A 3 6.75 21.15 -12.14
CA SER A 3 7.38 20.69 -10.89
C SER A 3 6.48 19.66 -10.22
N ALA A 4 7.04 18.52 -9.84
CA ALA A 4 6.39 17.61 -8.91
C ALA A 4 5.99 18.43 -7.66
N PRO A 5 4.85 18.13 -7.02
CA PRO A 5 4.41 18.88 -5.84
C PRO A 5 5.49 18.83 -4.75
N GLU A 6 5.57 19.84 -3.89
CA GLU A 6 6.30 19.78 -2.63
C GLU A 6 5.72 18.65 -1.77
N ALA A 7 6.24 17.45 -1.97
CA ALA A 7 5.99 16.27 -1.18
C ALA A 7 7.36 15.71 -0.79
N ASP A 8 7.50 15.40 0.49
CA ASP A 8 8.68 14.71 0.98
C ASP A 8 8.60 13.27 0.45
N ILE A 9 9.63 12.85 -0.28
CA ILE A 9 9.72 11.48 -0.81
C ILE A 9 10.67 10.71 0.11
N VAL A 10 10.17 9.66 0.75
CA VAL A 10 10.96 8.78 1.62
C VAL A 10 11.00 7.38 1.02
N ILE A 11 12.20 6.86 0.83
CA ILE A 11 12.44 5.49 0.36
C ILE A 11 12.98 4.69 1.54
N ILE A 12 12.14 3.79 2.06
CA ILE A 12 12.54 2.86 3.12
C ILE A 12 13.13 1.61 2.46
N HIS A 13 14.35 1.24 2.85
CA HIS A 13 15.06 0.10 2.26
C HIS A 13 15.91 -0.64 3.29
N ASN A 14 16.19 -1.92 3.03
CA ASN A 14 17.12 -2.72 3.84
C ASN A 14 18.33 -3.25 3.05
N ALA A 15 18.33 -3.10 1.72
CA ALA A 15 19.31 -3.74 0.84
C ALA A 15 20.13 -2.77 -0.04
N LEU A 16 19.71 -1.52 -0.19
CA LEU A 16 20.46 -0.55 -1.03
C LEU A 16 21.79 -0.18 -0.36
N SER A 17 22.89 -0.31 -1.11
CA SER A 17 24.20 0.14 -0.66
C SER A 17 24.31 1.66 -0.69
N ASN A 18 25.23 2.22 0.12
CA ASN A 18 25.50 3.65 0.16
C ASN A 18 25.83 4.24 -1.22
N ASP A 19 26.51 3.48 -2.09
CA ASP A 19 26.85 3.94 -3.44
C ASP A 19 25.63 4.01 -4.36
N ILE A 20 24.67 3.08 -4.22
CA ILE A 20 23.40 3.14 -4.94
C ILE A 20 22.56 4.31 -4.45
N VAL A 21 22.46 4.50 -3.12
CA VAL A 21 21.75 5.65 -2.52
C VAL A 21 22.33 6.97 -3.03
N LYS A 22 23.65 7.14 -3.05
CA LYS A 22 24.30 8.35 -3.60
C LYS A 22 23.94 8.59 -5.07
N LYS A 23 23.92 7.54 -5.90
CA LYS A 23 23.53 7.67 -7.32
C LYS A 23 22.06 8.05 -7.47
N LEU A 24 21.18 7.48 -6.65
CA LEU A 24 19.75 7.81 -6.68
C LEU A 24 19.46 9.23 -6.19
N LEU A 25 20.21 9.72 -5.20
CA LEU A 25 20.12 11.11 -4.73
C LEU A 25 20.51 12.13 -5.81
N VAL A 26 21.38 11.77 -6.76
CA VAL A 26 21.64 12.63 -7.93
C VAL A 26 20.40 12.75 -8.81
N ALA A 27 19.65 11.65 -8.99
CA ALA A 27 18.43 11.63 -9.79
C ALA A 27 17.21 12.23 -9.06
N CYS A 28 17.16 12.11 -7.73
CA CYS A 28 16.13 12.67 -6.88
C CYS A 28 16.76 13.38 -5.66
N PRO A 29 17.22 14.63 -5.80
CA PRO A 29 17.87 15.36 -4.72
C PRO A 29 16.97 15.63 -3.51
N SER A 30 15.65 15.61 -3.71
CA SER A 30 14.64 15.78 -2.66
C SER A 30 14.18 14.47 -2.01
N CYS A 31 14.71 13.32 -2.44
CA CYS A 31 14.40 12.03 -1.83
C CYS A 31 15.21 11.82 -0.55
N HIS A 32 14.58 11.28 0.48
CA HIS A 32 15.19 10.83 1.71
C HIS A 32 15.25 9.31 1.72
N PHE A 33 16.42 8.74 1.96
CA PHE A 33 16.59 7.30 2.07
C PHE A 33 16.71 6.92 3.55
N LYS A 34 15.84 6.02 4.01
CA LYS A 34 15.87 5.48 5.37
C LYS A 34 16.25 4.00 5.30
N HIS A 35 17.42 3.67 5.85
CA HIS A 35 17.79 2.28 6.02
C HIS A 35 17.07 1.73 7.25
N GLU A 36 16.31 0.66 7.07
CA GLU A 36 15.56 0.00 8.14
C GLU A 36 15.81 -1.50 8.11
N ASP A 37 16.05 -2.08 9.29
CA ASP A 37 16.16 -3.51 9.44
C ASP A 37 14.79 -4.19 9.33
N THR A 38 14.82 -5.50 9.08
CA THR A 38 13.60 -6.30 9.07
C THR A 38 12.93 -6.29 10.44
N VAL A 39 11.63 -5.97 10.50
CA VAL A 39 10.89 -5.90 11.77
C VAL A 39 10.62 -7.30 12.36
N ASN A 40 10.48 -8.31 11.50
CA ASN A 40 10.16 -9.68 11.87
C ASN A 40 10.61 -10.66 10.78
N THR A 41 10.26 -11.94 10.92
CA THR A 41 10.64 -13.01 9.99
C THR A 41 9.79 -13.08 8.72
N ARG A 42 8.84 -12.16 8.50
CA ARG A 42 8.04 -12.13 7.27
C ARG A 42 8.90 -11.76 6.08
N ILE A 43 8.40 -12.00 4.87
CA ILE A 43 9.08 -11.57 3.66
C ILE A 43 8.97 -10.05 3.44
N ALA A 44 9.83 -9.48 2.60
CA ALA A 44 9.91 -8.03 2.37
C ALA A 44 8.58 -7.36 1.99
N HIS A 45 7.76 -8.02 1.16
CA HIS A 45 6.44 -7.50 0.74
C HIS A 45 5.49 -7.30 1.92
N ASP A 46 5.46 -8.23 2.88
CA ASP A 46 4.63 -8.10 4.08
C ASP A 46 5.24 -7.11 5.08
N GLN A 47 6.56 -7.13 5.23
CA GLN A 47 7.27 -6.25 6.17
C GLN A 47 7.04 -4.76 5.88
N ARG A 48 6.81 -4.37 4.62
CA ARG A 48 6.58 -2.97 4.24
C ARG A 48 5.44 -2.33 5.02
N LEU A 49 4.41 -3.10 5.40
CA LEU A 49 3.28 -2.60 6.16
C LEU A 49 3.65 -2.27 7.62
N TYR A 50 4.52 -3.07 8.24
CA TYR A 50 5.06 -2.80 9.57
C TYR A 50 5.97 -1.58 9.56
N LEU A 51 6.85 -1.49 8.56
CA LEU A 51 7.76 -0.35 8.39
C LEU A 51 6.98 0.95 8.16
N LEU A 52 5.95 0.91 7.32
CA LEU A 52 5.07 2.05 7.08
C LEU A 52 4.28 2.46 8.33
N TYR A 53 3.79 1.49 9.09
CA TYR A 53 3.09 1.75 10.35
C TYR A 53 4.02 2.44 11.36
N ASN A 54 5.22 1.89 11.59
CA ASN A 54 6.22 2.50 12.46
C ASN A 54 6.62 3.89 11.99
N TYR A 55 6.82 4.08 10.68
CA TYR A 55 7.09 5.38 10.09
C TYR A 55 6.01 6.42 10.43
N LEU A 56 4.73 6.06 10.30
CA LEU A 56 3.62 6.97 10.64
C LEU A 56 3.49 7.24 12.14
N LEU A 57 3.89 6.30 13.00
CA LEU A 57 3.97 6.53 14.45
C LEU A 57 5.08 7.53 14.79
N ASP A 58 6.25 7.39 14.17
CA ASP A 58 7.42 8.22 14.41
C ASP A 58 7.30 9.64 13.80
N ASN A 59 6.40 9.83 12.84
CA ASN A 59 6.21 11.09 12.11
C ASN A 59 4.76 11.60 12.28
N PRO A 60 4.39 12.13 13.46
CA PRO A 60 3.03 12.58 13.75
C PRO A 60 2.59 13.81 12.94
N ASP A 61 3.51 14.53 12.30
CA ASP A 61 3.26 15.71 11.48
C ASP A 61 2.85 15.38 10.02
N VAL A 62 2.95 14.11 9.61
CA VAL A 62 2.43 13.63 8.34
C VAL A 62 0.91 13.81 8.31
N GLY A 63 0.42 14.63 7.37
CA GLY A 63 -1.02 14.84 7.18
C GLY A 63 -1.62 13.83 6.22
N TYR A 64 -1.03 13.73 5.03
CA TYR A 64 -1.44 12.78 3.98
C TYR A 64 -0.23 12.02 3.48
N ILE A 65 -0.49 10.77 3.09
CA ILE A 65 0.53 9.85 2.62
C ILE A 65 0.00 9.06 1.43
N VAL A 66 0.90 8.75 0.50
CA VAL A 66 0.74 7.73 -0.52
C VAL A 66 1.96 6.84 -0.44
N THR A 67 1.75 5.55 -0.27
CA THR A 67 2.77 4.52 -0.39
C THR A 67 2.60 3.82 -1.73
N THR A 68 3.71 3.50 -2.37
CA THR A 68 3.73 2.68 -3.59
C THR A 68 4.78 1.60 -3.50
N ASP A 69 4.66 0.57 -4.32
CA ASP A 69 5.84 -0.21 -4.71
C ASP A 69 6.86 0.70 -5.39
N ILE A 70 8.16 0.42 -5.17
CA ILE A 70 9.25 1.26 -5.67
C ILE A 70 9.30 1.33 -7.21
N ARG A 71 8.71 0.34 -7.90
CA ARG A 71 9.13 0.02 -9.25
C ARG A 71 8.13 0.38 -10.36
N ASP A 72 6.85 0.24 -10.11
CA ASP A 72 5.83 0.17 -11.16
C ASP A 72 4.76 1.25 -11.02
N VAL A 73 4.97 2.22 -10.13
CA VAL A 73 4.05 3.33 -9.92
C VAL A 73 4.72 4.65 -10.29
N ALA A 74 4.06 5.39 -11.17
CA ALA A 74 4.43 6.74 -11.55
C ALA A 74 3.25 7.69 -11.32
N PHE A 75 3.50 8.81 -10.65
CA PHE A 75 2.51 9.87 -10.48
C PHE A 75 2.66 10.92 -11.57
N TYR A 76 1.60 11.11 -12.36
CA TYR A 76 1.53 12.14 -13.40
C TYR A 76 0.99 13.49 -12.90
N ALA A 77 0.46 13.52 -11.67
CA ALA A 77 -0.11 14.70 -11.03
C ALA A 77 0.02 14.58 -9.50
N ASP A 78 -0.30 15.66 -8.78
CA ASP A 78 -0.37 15.68 -7.32
C ASP A 78 -1.43 14.69 -6.80
N PRO A 79 -1.05 13.54 -6.19
CA PRO A 79 -2.02 12.54 -5.76
C PRO A 79 -2.83 13.02 -4.54
N PHE A 80 -2.34 14.03 -3.80
CA PHE A 80 -2.99 14.55 -2.60
C PHE A 80 -4.12 15.52 -2.90
N LYS A 81 -4.18 16.06 -4.13
CA LYS A 81 -5.26 16.96 -4.52
C LYS A 81 -6.63 16.28 -4.38
N VAL A 82 -6.73 15.05 -4.87
CA VAL A 82 -7.96 14.26 -4.80
C VAL A 82 -8.34 13.92 -3.35
N MET A 83 -7.35 13.61 -2.50
CA MET A 83 -7.61 13.36 -1.07
C MET A 83 -8.20 14.58 -0.35
N LYS A 84 -7.77 15.78 -0.72
CA LYS A 84 -8.31 17.02 -0.16
C LYS A 84 -9.71 17.35 -0.67
N GLU A 85 -10.00 17.03 -1.93
CA GLU A 85 -11.26 17.39 -2.59
C GLU A 85 -12.39 16.39 -2.33
N ILE A 86 -12.08 15.10 -2.19
CA ILE A 86 -13.08 14.03 -2.04
C ILE A 86 -13.39 13.76 -0.56
N GLY A 87 -12.37 13.64 0.29
CA GLY A 87 -12.56 13.38 1.71
C GLY A 87 -11.53 12.41 2.29
N ASP A 88 -11.75 12.01 3.54
CA ASP A 88 -10.89 11.04 4.19
C ASP A 88 -11.38 9.63 3.83
N TYR A 89 -10.60 8.93 3.01
CA TYR A 89 -10.86 7.57 2.52
C TYR A 89 -9.53 6.83 2.40
N VAL A 90 -9.59 5.50 2.32
CA VAL A 90 -8.48 4.70 1.80
C VAL A 90 -8.47 4.79 0.28
N TYR A 91 -7.47 5.45 -0.27
CA TYR A 91 -7.23 5.54 -1.71
C TYR A 91 -6.39 4.36 -2.16
N THR A 92 -6.92 3.56 -3.08
CA THR A 92 -6.23 2.37 -3.60
C THR A 92 -6.63 2.13 -5.04
N GLY A 93 -5.79 1.40 -5.78
CA GLY A 93 -6.14 0.91 -7.10
C GLY A 93 -6.89 -0.40 -7.08
N TYR A 94 -7.56 -0.69 -8.18
CA TYR A 94 -7.98 -2.05 -8.52
C TYR A 94 -6.84 -2.73 -9.26
N ASP A 95 -6.45 -3.92 -8.82
CA ASP A 95 -5.70 -4.86 -9.64
C ASP A 95 -6.60 -5.43 -10.75
N ILE A 96 -7.86 -5.72 -10.39
CA ILE A 96 -8.92 -6.12 -11.32
C ILE A 96 -10.17 -5.27 -11.09
N PRO A 97 -10.75 -4.64 -12.13
CA PRO A 97 -11.89 -3.77 -12.00
C PRO A 97 -13.10 -4.44 -11.34
N PHE A 98 -13.85 -3.65 -10.56
CA PHE A 98 -15.04 -4.12 -9.84
C PHE A 98 -16.05 -4.86 -10.72
N TYR A 99 -16.32 -4.38 -11.94
CA TYR A 99 -17.36 -4.94 -12.80
C TYR A 99 -16.91 -6.10 -13.68
N SER A 100 -15.62 -6.48 -13.65
CA SER A 100 -15.11 -7.49 -14.57
C SER A 100 -15.09 -8.90 -13.99
N SER A 101 -14.75 -9.05 -12.71
CA SER A 101 -14.53 -10.37 -12.11
C SER A 101 -14.67 -10.33 -10.59
N SER A 102 -15.09 -11.46 -10.03
CA SER A 102 -15.00 -11.75 -8.60
C SER A 102 -13.59 -12.25 -8.24
N VAL A 103 -13.27 -12.25 -6.95
CA VAL A 103 -12.02 -12.87 -6.45
C VAL A 103 -11.95 -14.36 -6.78
N ASN A 104 -13.08 -15.06 -6.81
CA ASN A 104 -13.18 -16.47 -7.16
C ASN A 104 -12.76 -16.76 -8.61
N ASP A 105 -12.90 -15.78 -9.50
CA ASP A 105 -12.44 -15.87 -10.89
C ASP A 105 -10.90 -15.75 -11.00
N LEU A 106 -10.20 -15.56 -9.87
CA LEU A 106 -8.75 -15.46 -9.75
C LEU A 106 -8.19 -16.64 -8.93
N PRO A 107 -7.88 -17.78 -9.58
CA PRO A 107 -7.39 -18.97 -8.89
C PRO A 107 -6.17 -18.70 -8.01
N TRP A 108 -5.29 -17.78 -8.42
CA TRP A 108 -4.11 -17.41 -7.65
C TRP A 108 -4.48 -16.74 -6.31
N LEU A 109 -5.48 -15.86 -6.30
CA LEU A 109 -5.87 -15.12 -5.09
C LEU A 109 -6.63 -16.03 -4.12
N GLY A 110 -7.50 -16.91 -4.62
CA GLY A 110 -8.15 -17.93 -3.80
C GLY A 110 -7.16 -18.94 -3.18
N ASN A 111 -6.14 -19.35 -3.95
CA ASN A 111 -5.06 -20.20 -3.43
C ASN A 111 -4.25 -19.48 -2.34
N MET A 112 -3.93 -18.20 -2.58
CA MET A 112 -3.19 -17.39 -1.60
C MET A 112 -4.02 -17.09 -0.35
N LEU A 113 -5.34 -16.93 -0.45
CA LEU A 113 -6.23 -16.81 0.70
C LEU A 113 -6.15 -18.04 1.60
N THR A 114 -6.22 -19.23 1.01
CA THR A 114 -6.09 -20.49 1.75
C THR A 114 -4.70 -20.68 2.34
N LYS A 115 -3.65 -20.27 1.62
CA LYS A 115 -2.27 -20.38 2.06
C LYS A 115 -1.92 -19.41 3.20
N CYS A 116 -2.32 -18.14 3.06
CA CYS A 116 -2.06 -17.09 4.04
C CYS A 116 -2.92 -17.29 5.29
N PHE A 117 -4.17 -17.70 5.13
CA PHE A 117 -5.11 -17.84 6.24
C PHE A 117 -5.74 -19.24 6.29
N PRO A 118 -4.95 -20.29 6.59
CA PRO A 118 -5.45 -21.66 6.62
C PRO A 118 -6.58 -21.84 7.63
N ASN A 119 -6.51 -21.11 8.74
CA ASN A 119 -7.46 -21.17 9.86
C ASN A 119 -8.66 -20.21 9.73
N LEU A 120 -8.73 -19.41 8.66
CA LEU A 120 -9.90 -18.55 8.43
C LEU A 120 -11.12 -19.43 8.16
N LYS A 121 -12.29 -19.07 8.72
CA LYS A 121 -13.48 -19.90 8.61
C LYS A 121 -13.95 -19.93 7.15
N ASP A 122 -14.52 -21.06 6.72
CA ASP A 122 -14.97 -21.22 5.34
C ASP A 122 -16.03 -20.18 4.94
N VAL A 123 -16.88 -19.75 5.89
CA VAL A 123 -17.85 -18.68 5.66
C VAL A 123 -17.15 -17.36 5.29
N GLU A 124 -16.11 -16.99 6.04
CA GLU A 124 -15.33 -15.76 5.80
C GLU A 124 -14.54 -15.86 4.49
N LYS A 125 -13.95 -17.04 4.20
CA LYS A 125 -13.27 -17.29 2.93
C LYS A 125 -14.25 -17.15 1.76
N ASN A 126 -15.41 -17.77 1.84
CA ASN A 126 -16.43 -17.71 0.80
C ASN A 126 -16.98 -16.29 0.61
N GLU A 127 -17.12 -15.52 1.68
CA GLU A 127 -17.49 -14.11 1.57
C GLU A 127 -16.45 -13.38 0.72
N ILE A 128 -15.16 -13.48 1.05
CA ILE A 128 -14.08 -12.82 0.29
C ILE A 128 -14.05 -13.27 -1.18
N LEU A 129 -14.15 -14.58 -1.43
CA LEU A 129 -14.09 -15.13 -2.78
C LEU A 129 -15.21 -14.59 -3.68
N ASN A 130 -16.40 -14.34 -3.12
CA ASN A 130 -17.55 -13.87 -3.89
C ASN A 130 -17.57 -12.35 -4.10
N LEU A 131 -16.59 -11.62 -3.60
CA LEU A 131 -16.52 -10.18 -3.76
C LEU A 131 -15.99 -9.79 -5.13
N TYR A 132 -16.51 -8.67 -5.61
CA TYR A 132 -16.17 -8.09 -6.89
C TYR A 132 -15.05 -7.06 -6.75
N GLY A 133 -14.15 -7.06 -7.73
CA GLY A 133 -12.98 -6.19 -7.71
C GLY A 133 -11.91 -6.65 -6.73
N THR A 134 -10.66 -6.55 -7.17
CA THR A 134 -9.50 -6.87 -6.34
C THR A 134 -8.70 -5.60 -6.13
N PHE A 135 -8.46 -5.20 -4.89
CA PHE A 135 -7.64 -4.05 -4.57
C PHE A 135 -6.15 -4.39 -4.68
N ASN A 136 -5.38 -3.44 -5.20
CA ASN A 136 -3.93 -3.54 -5.29
C ASN A 136 -3.29 -2.92 -4.04
N SER A 137 -2.57 -3.72 -3.26
CA SER A 137 -1.87 -3.26 -2.04
C SER A 137 -0.56 -2.51 -2.34
N GLY A 138 -0.10 -2.54 -3.59
CA GLY A 138 1.07 -1.84 -4.09
C GLY A 138 0.87 -0.34 -4.27
N THR A 139 -0.35 0.19 -4.08
CA THR A 139 -0.57 1.62 -3.92
C THR A 139 -1.67 1.88 -2.92
N LEU A 140 -1.31 2.47 -1.78
CA LEU A 140 -2.26 2.87 -0.74
C LEU A 140 -2.04 4.34 -0.41
N GLY A 141 -3.12 5.09 -0.20
CA GLY A 141 -3.05 6.50 0.14
C GLY A 141 -4.22 6.95 1.00
N GLY A 142 -4.07 8.10 1.65
CA GLY A 142 -5.11 8.66 2.52
C GLY A 142 -4.51 9.58 3.58
N SER A 143 -5.34 9.99 4.54
CA SER A 143 -4.83 10.70 5.72
C SER A 143 -3.96 9.78 6.57
N ARG A 144 -3.09 10.37 7.40
CA ARG A 144 -2.31 9.60 8.39
C ARG A 144 -3.22 8.76 9.29
N HIS A 145 -4.35 9.30 9.73
CA HIS A 145 -5.29 8.58 10.59
C HIS A 145 -5.86 7.35 9.89
N THR A 146 -6.33 7.54 8.65
CA THR A 146 -6.90 6.47 7.83
C THR A 146 -5.88 5.37 7.55
N LEU A 147 -4.64 5.73 7.21
CA LEU A 147 -3.59 4.74 6.97
C LEU A 147 -3.16 4.01 8.23
N LEU A 148 -3.04 4.70 9.38
CA LEU A 148 -2.76 4.02 10.65
C LEU A 148 -3.86 3.02 11.00
N SER A 149 -5.13 3.39 10.80
CA SER A 149 -6.28 2.51 11.03
C SER A 149 -6.22 1.28 10.12
N LEU A 150 -6.03 1.47 8.81
CA LEU A 150 -5.86 0.38 7.84
C LEU A 150 -4.70 -0.54 8.21
N LEU A 151 -3.50 0.03 8.40
CA LEU A 151 -2.28 -0.72 8.67
C LEU A 151 -2.38 -1.51 9.98
N SER A 152 -2.97 -0.95 11.03
CA SER A 152 -3.17 -1.66 12.29
C SER A 152 -4.01 -2.93 12.10
N ARG A 153 -5.10 -2.85 11.32
CA ARG A 153 -5.96 -3.99 10.99
C ARG A 153 -5.22 -5.01 10.13
N MET A 154 -4.51 -4.55 9.10
CA MET A 154 -3.73 -5.43 8.24
C MET A 154 -2.62 -6.16 9.01
N ILE A 155 -1.92 -5.48 9.92
CA ILE A 155 -0.90 -6.08 10.77
C ILE A 155 -1.49 -7.16 11.66
N LEU A 156 -2.65 -6.93 12.28
CA LEU A 156 -3.33 -7.94 13.11
C LEU A 156 -3.65 -9.23 12.31
N TYR A 157 -4.09 -9.09 11.06
CA TYR A 157 -4.28 -10.25 10.20
C TYR A 157 -2.96 -10.90 9.84
N LEU A 158 -1.97 -10.10 9.41
CA LEU A 158 -0.66 -10.62 9.07
C LEU A 158 -0.04 -11.37 10.25
N ASP A 159 -0.10 -10.90 11.48
CA ASP A 159 0.47 -11.60 12.65
C ASP A 159 -0.05 -13.03 12.81
N THR A 160 -1.26 -13.32 12.32
CA THR A 160 -1.85 -14.67 12.31
C THR A 160 -1.70 -15.42 10.97
N ALA A 161 -1.25 -14.74 9.92
CA ALA A 161 -1.06 -15.30 8.60
C ALA A 161 0.18 -16.21 8.55
N SER A 162 0.13 -17.22 7.68
CA SER A 162 1.27 -18.08 7.36
C SER A 162 2.49 -17.26 6.93
N LEU A 163 3.68 -17.76 7.24
CA LEU A 163 4.96 -17.19 6.79
C LEU A 163 5.35 -17.69 5.38
N ASP A 164 4.65 -18.70 4.85
CA ASP A 164 5.04 -19.39 3.62
C ASP A 164 4.60 -18.67 2.34
N GLY A 165 4.09 -17.44 2.40
CA GLY A 165 3.51 -16.72 1.26
C GLY A 165 3.71 -15.20 1.30
N VAL A 166 3.34 -14.55 0.20
CA VAL A 166 3.18 -13.09 0.09
C VAL A 166 1.74 -12.76 0.44
N CYS A 167 1.51 -12.21 1.64
CA CYS A 167 0.17 -12.12 2.21
C CYS A 167 -0.36 -10.70 2.28
N ASP A 168 0.44 -9.67 2.01
CA ASP A 168 0.04 -8.27 2.01
C ASP A 168 -1.19 -7.95 1.13
N MET A 169 -1.24 -8.41 -0.12
CA MET A 169 -2.36 -8.18 -1.04
C MET A 169 -3.60 -8.95 -0.64
N VAL A 170 -3.45 -10.19 -0.19
CA VAL A 170 -4.56 -10.99 0.35
C VAL A 170 -5.14 -10.29 1.57
N THR A 171 -4.28 -9.84 2.47
CA THR A 171 -4.66 -9.12 3.69
C THR A 171 -5.37 -7.81 3.37
N ALA A 172 -4.87 -7.05 2.38
CA ALA A 172 -5.53 -5.83 1.93
C ALA A 172 -6.95 -6.13 1.47
N ASN A 173 -7.15 -7.16 0.65
CA ASN A 173 -8.48 -7.52 0.19
C ASN A 173 -9.39 -8.01 1.32
N VAL A 174 -8.88 -8.79 2.29
CA VAL A 174 -9.64 -9.18 3.49
C VAL A 174 -10.11 -7.95 4.27
N VAL A 175 -9.19 -7.03 4.60
CA VAL A 175 -9.49 -5.88 5.46
C VAL A 175 -10.36 -4.86 4.73
N LEU A 176 -9.98 -4.49 3.50
CA LEU A 176 -10.67 -3.46 2.74
C LEU A 176 -12.09 -3.89 2.39
N HIS A 177 -12.30 -5.13 2.00
CA HIS A 177 -13.64 -5.58 1.68
C HIS A 177 -14.51 -5.88 2.89
N LEU A 178 -14.00 -6.62 3.89
CA LEU A 178 -14.85 -7.07 4.99
C LEU A 178 -15.07 -6.01 6.06
N GLN A 179 -14.17 -5.02 6.16
CA GLN A 179 -14.16 -4.10 7.29
C GLN A 179 -14.20 -2.62 6.91
N GLN A 180 -13.80 -2.27 5.68
CA GLN A 180 -13.64 -0.87 5.29
C GLN A 180 -14.23 -0.53 3.93
N TYR A 181 -15.09 -1.38 3.34
CA TYR A 181 -15.51 -1.23 1.95
C TYR A 181 -16.15 0.14 1.67
N ASP A 182 -17.01 0.61 2.58
CA ASP A 182 -17.66 1.93 2.50
C ASP A 182 -16.69 3.12 2.70
N HIS A 183 -15.46 2.84 3.08
CA HIS A 183 -14.40 3.80 3.34
C HIS A 183 -13.22 3.66 2.36
N VAL A 184 -13.43 2.95 1.24
CA VAL A 184 -12.47 2.86 0.14
C VAL A 184 -12.88 3.79 -0.99
N TYR A 185 -11.92 4.56 -1.52
CA TYR A 185 -12.05 5.26 -2.79
C TYR A 185 -11.18 4.55 -3.84
N PRO A 186 -11.79 3.67 -4.67
CA PRO A 186 -11.08 3.04 -5.75
C PRO A 186 -11.27 3.84 -7.04
N GLY A 187 -10.24 4.56 -7.48
CA GLY A 187 -10.39 5.44 -8.64
C GLY A 187 -9.19 6.31 -8.96
N TYR A 188 -9.33 7.09 -10.02
CA TYR A 188 -8.30 8.00 -10.52
C TYR A 188 -7.85 9.00 -9.42
N PRO A 189 -6.54 9.28 -9.27
CA PRO A 189 -5.42 8.84 -10.10
C PRO A 189 -4.80 7.49 -9.69
N PHE A 190 -5.37 6.79 -8.71
CA PHE A 190 -4.84 5.52 -8.17
C PHE A 190 -5.22 4.30 -9.01
N SER A 191 -5.57 4.49 -10.28
CA SER A 191 -5.88 3.37 -11.20
C SER A 191 -4.57 2.76 -11.73
N GLY A 192 -4.16 1.62 -11.20
CA GLY A 192 -3.07 0.81 -11.73
C GLY A 192 -3.61 -0.42 -12.46
N SER A 193 -3.43 -0.51 -13.78
CA SER A 193 -3.73 -1.74 -14.52
C SER A 193 -2.46 -2.58 -14.60
N PHE A 194 -2.35 -3.64 -13.79
CA PHE A 194 -1.17 -4.52 -13.77
C PHE A 194 -1.23 -5.50 -14.96
N PHE A 195 -0.88 -5.03 -16.17
CA PHE A 195 -0.80 -5.88 -17.37
C PHE A 195 0.46 -5.63 -18.21
N ILE A 196 1.56 -5.23 -17.58
CA ILE A 196 2.87 -5.13 -18.25
C ILE A 196 3.90 -5.82 -17.37
N GLY A 197 4.01 -7.14 -17.56
CA GLY A 197 4.83 -8.08 -16.80
C GLY A 197 6.34 -7.82 -16.87
N ILE A 198 6.80 -6.76 -16.23
CA ILE A 198 8.22 -6.50 -16.00
C ILE A 198 8.46 -6.78 -14.50
N ALA A 199 9.47 -7.58 -14.12
CA ALA A 199 9.87 -7.87 -12.73
C ALA A 199 11.06 -7.02 -12.22
N GLY A 200 11.13 -6.68 -10.92
CA GLY A 200 12.28 -5.94 -10.36
C GLY A 200 12.17 -5.56 -8.87
N GLN A 201 13.00 -4.61 -8.44
CA GLN A 201 13.51 -4.51 -7.06
C GLN A 201 12.45 -4.13 -6.00
N GLN A 202 12.60 -4.72 -4.81
CA GLN A 202 11.69 -4.65 -3.66
C GLN A 202 11.86 -3.37 -2.82
N GLY A 203 10.74 -2.85 -2.30
CA GLY A 203 10.65 -1.81 -1.25
C GLY A 203 9.41 -0.93 -1.43
N ALA A 204 9.21 0.04 -0.53
CA ALA A 204 8.09 1.00 -0.60
C ALA A 204 8.58 2.44 -0.82
N THR A 205 7.98 3.15 -1.77
CA THR A 205 8.14 4.60 -1.91
C THR A 205 7.03 5.29 -1.16
N ILE A 206 7.38 6.11 -0.18
CA ILE A 206 6.46 6.96 0.54
C ILE A 206 6.53 8.36 -0.04
N TRP A 207 5.39 8.88 -0.46
CA TRP A 207 5.19 10.29 -0.74
C TRP A 207 4.34 10.84 0.37
N HIS A 208 4.75 11.92 1.02
CA HIS A 208 3.92 12.52 2.06
C HIS A 208 3.93 14.05 2.03
N LYS A 209 2.88 14.63 2.61
CA LYS A 209 2.78 16.06 2.90
C LYS A 209 2.62 16.29 4.39
N ARG A 210 3.40 17.21 4.93
CA ARG A 210 3.23 17.68 6.31
C ARG A 210 1.94 18.48 6.42
N GLY A 211 1.21 18.29 7.52
CA GLY A 211 -0.01 19.06 7.77
C GLY A 211 0.33 20.53 8.04
N GLN A 212 -0.01 21.43 7.12
CA GLN A 212 -0.25 22.82 7.52
C GLN A 212 -1.61 22.85 8.22
N ASN A 213 -1.63 23.37 9.46
CA ASN A 213 -2.81 23.63 10.29
C ASN A 213 -4.11 23.69 9.48
N ILE A 214 -4.84 22.57 9.41
CA ILE A 214 -6.20 22.55 8.91
C ILE A 214 -7.01 23.20 10.03
N LYS A 215 -7.32 24.49 9.88
CA LYS A 215 -8.40 25.09 10.67
C LYS A 215 -9.68 24.34 10.25
N LEU A 216 -10.17 23.51 11.18
CA LEU A 216 -11.55 23.03 11.18
C LEU A 216 -12.52 24.22 11.20
#